data_AF-A0A1Z3HQN3-F1
#
_entry.id   AF-A0A1Z3HQN3-F1
#
_cell.length_a   1.000
_cell.length_b   1.000
_cell.length_c   1.000
_cell.angle_alpha   90.00
_cell.angle_beta   90.00
_cell.angle_gamma   90.00
#
_symmetry.space_group_name_H-M   'P 1'
#
loop_
_entity.id
_entity.type
_entity.pdbx_description
1 polymer ?
#
loop_
_entity_poly.entity_id
_entity_poly.type
_entity_poly.pdbx_seq_one_letter_code
_entity_poly.pdbx_strand_id
1 'polypeptide(L)'
;MLYDAVCFHSQQCIEKYLKACLQEANIAFSKTHDLASLLNLLLPIKPDWTGLRPTLDALTVYAVEFRYPGMAATREIAYQALQDCIRVRQILRQHLDSIDTTDEPQGS
;
A
#
# COMPACT_ATOMS: atom_id res chain seq x y z
N MET A 1 -1.86 18.24 -12.51
CA MET A 1 -3.33 18.22 -12.66
C MET A 1 -3.92 17.50 -11.45
N LEU A 2 -5.20 17.71 -11.10
CA LEU A 2 -5.83 17.12 -9.90
C LEU A 2 -5.70 15.58 -9.81
N TYR A 3 -5.71 14.91 -10.96
CA TYR A 3 -5.63 13.46 -11.09
C TYR A 3 -4.26 12.87 -10.72
N ASP A 4 -3.18 13.58 -11.04
CA ASP A 4 -1.81 13.15 -10.70
C ASP A 4 -1.60 13.14 -9.18
N ALA A 5 -2.17 14.13 -8.49
CA ALA A 5 -2.13 14.21 -7.03
C ALA A 5 -2.91 13.05 -6.39
N VAL A 6 -4.06 12.66 -6.95
CA VAL A 6 -4.84 11.51 -6.47
C VAL A 6 -4.01 10.23 -6.55
N CYS A 7 -3.44 9.92 -7.71
CA CYS A 7 -2.62 8.71 -7.87
C CYS A 7 -1.39 8.70 -6.95
N PHE A 8 -0.69 9.84 -6.82
CA PHE A 8 0.45 9.97 -5.93
C PHE A 8 0.07 9.77 -4.45
N HIS A 9 -1.01 10.41 -4.00
CA HIS A 9 -1.48 10.25 -2.63
C HIS A 9 -2.00 8.83 -2.34
N SER A 10 -2.62 8.18 -3.33
CA SER A 10 -3.02 6.77 -3.24
C SER A 10 -1.82 5.85 -3.03
N GLN A 11 -0.77 5.97 -3.85
CA GLN A 11 0.45 5.18 -3.67
C GLN A 11 1.10 5.44 -2.31
N GLN A 12 1.24 6.71 -1.92
CA GLN A 12 1.86 7.08 -0.64
C GLN A 12 1.05 6.61 0.58
N CYS A 13 -0.28 6.57 0.46
CA CYS A 13 -1.16 6.03 1.49
C CYS A 13 -0.85 4.53 1.70
N ILE A 14 -0.87 3.76 0.62
CA ILE A 14 -0.59 2.31 0.68
C ILE A 14 0.84 2.03 1.14
N GLU A 15 1.83 2.80 0.69
CA GLU A 15 3.23 2.68 1.12
C GLU A 15 3.35 2.79 2.64
N LYS A 16 2.69 3.78 3.25
CA LYS A 16 2.71 3.99 4.70
C LYS A 16 2.05 2.84 5.46
N TYR A 17 0.93 2.31 4.97
CA TYR A 17 0.27 1.17 5.60
C TYR A 17 1.11 -0.11 5.52
N LEU A 18 1.74 -0.40 4.38
CA LEU A 18 2.63 -1.56 4.25
C LEU A 18 3.83 -1.43 5.20
N LYS A 19 4.42 -0.23 5.31
CA LYS A 19 5.49 0.05 6.27
C LYS A 19 5.04 -0.07 7.72
N ALA A 20 3.80 0.32 8.04
CA ALA A 20 3.24 0.10 9.37
C ALA A 20 3.13 -1.40 9.68
N CYS A 21 2.58 -2.21 8.76
CA CYS A 21 2.53 -3.67 8.93
C CYS A 21 3.92 -4.29 9.10
N LEU A 22 4.92 -3.81 8.35
CA LEU A 22 6.31 -4.27 8.49
C LEU A 22 6.91 -3.88 9.84
N GLN A 23 6.61 -2.67 10.32
CA GLN A 23 7.04 -2.19 11.63
C GLN A 23 6.43 -3.02 12.76
N GLU A 24 5.13 -3.31 12.71
CA GLU A 24 4.44 -4.19 13.67
C GLU A 24 5.03 -5.61 13.66
N ALA A 25 5.37 -6.12 12.47
CA ALA A 25 6.04 -7.40 12.32
C ALA A 25 7.53 -7.39 12.72
N ASN A 26 8.09 -6.25 13.16
CA ASN A 26 9.50 -6.03 13.44
C ASN A 26 10.44 -6.40 12.26
N ILE A 27 9.96 -6.20 11.02
CA ILE A 27 10.72 -6.45 9.79
C ILE A 27 11.35 -5.14 9.32
N ALA A 28 12.70 -5.12 9.26
CA ALA A 28 13.42 -4.00 8.68
C ALA A 28 13.15 -3.88 7.17
N PHE A 29 12.88 -2.66 6.71
CA PHE A 29 12.66 -2.35 5.30
C PHE A 29 13.57 -1.21 4.82
N SER A 30 13.95 -1.26 3.54
CA SER A 30 14.74 -0.20 2.91
C SER A 30 13.86 0.96 2.45
N LYS A 31 14.46 2.14 2.21
CA LYS A 31 13.76 3.27 1.56
C LYS A 31 13.49 2.96 0.09
N THR A 32 12.48 2.15 -0.16
CA THR A 32 11.93 1.85 -1.49
C THR A 32 10.53 2.45 -1.63
N HIS A 33 10.20 2.86 -2.85
CA HIS A 33 8.85 3.27 -3.26
C HIS A 33 8.11 2.15 -4.01
N ASP A 34 8.77 1.00 -4.18
CA ASP A 34 8.16 -0.19 -4.78
C ASP A 34 7.28 -0.89 -3.74
N LEU A 35 5.97 -0.81 -3.96
CA LEU A 35 4.97 -1.43 -3.10
C LEU A 35 5.04 -2.96 -3.13
N ALA A 36 5.41 -3.58 -4.27
CA ALA A 36 5.53 -5.02 -4.38
C ALA A 36 6.73 -5.55 -3.61
N SER A 37 7.84 -4.80 -3.60
CA SER A 37 8.98 -5.10 -2.74
C SER A 37 8.61 -5.10 -1.25
N LEU A 38 7.81 -4.14 -0.79
CA LEU A 38 7.31 -4.11 0.59
C LEU A 38 6.36 -5.28 0.89
N LEU A 39 5.47 -5.62 -0.06
CA LEU A 39 4.58 -6.78 0.09
C LEU A 39 5.36 -8.08 0.21
N ASN A 40 6.41 -8.29 -0.60
CA ASN A 40 7.22 -9.51 -0.57
C ASN A 40 7.82 -9.78 0.81
N LEU A 41 8.17 -8.74 1.56
CA LEU A 41 8.65 -8.87 2.93
C LEU A 41 7.56 -9.35 3.91
N LEU A 42 6.29 -9.07 3.61
CA LEU A 42 5.14 -9.48 4.43
C LEU A 42 4.60 -10.87 4.05
N LEU A 43 4.85 -11.37 2.83
CA LEU A 43 4.35 -12.68 2.38
C LEU A 43 4.71 -13.87 3.29
N PRO A 44 5.88 -13.93 3.94
CA PRO A 44 6.18 -15.00 4.90
C PRO A 44 5.22 -15.04 6.11
N ILE A 45 4.64 -13.90 6.49
CA ILE A 45 3.70 -13.78 7.62
C ILE A 45 2.25 -13.79 7.12
N LYS A 46 2.01 -13.20 5.95
CA LYS A 46 0.69 -13.05 5.30
C LYS A 46 0.72 -13.56 3.87
N PRO A 47 0.81 -14.89 3.65
CA PRO A 47 0.81 -15.46 2.30
C PRO A 47 -0.49 -15.17 1.54
N ASP A 48 -1.61 -14.98 2.25
CA ASP A 48 -2.92 -14.62 1.66
C ASP A 48 -2.89 -13.27 0.92
N TRP A 49 -1.90 -12.43 1.21
CA TRP A 49 -1.76 -11.12 0.56
C TRP A 49 -1.07 -11.18 -0.81
N THR A 50 -0.66 -12.38 -1.25
CA THR A 50 -0.09 -12.58 -2.60
C THR A 50 -1.03 -12.04 -3.68
N GLY A 51 -2.35 -12.13 -3.48
CA GLY A 51 -3.35 -11.58 -4.41
C GLY A 51 -3.37 -10.06 -4.53
N LEU A 52 -2.72 -9.32 -3.62
CA LEU A 52 -2.60 -7.86 -3.70
C LEU A 52 -1.53 -7.41 -4.69
N ARG A 53 -0.60 -8.29 -5.06
CA ARG A 53 0.56 -7.93 -5.87
C ARG A 53 0.22 -7.26 -7.20
N PRO A 54 -0.71 -7.77 -8.04
CA PRO A 54 -1.08 -7.11 -9.29
C PRO A 54 -1.60 -5.68 -9.07
N THR A 55 -2.35 -5.47 -7.99
CA THR A 55 -2.90 -4.16 -7.62
C THR A 55 -1.81 -3.19 -7.16
N LEU A 56 -0.84 -3.66 -6.39
CA LEU A 56 0.31 -2.86 -5.93
C LEU A 56 1.25 -2.49 -7.07
N ASP A 57 1.48 -3.42 -8.01
CA ASP A 57 2.24 -3.16 -9.24
C ASP A 57 1.56 -2.07 -10.06
N ALA A 58 0.24 -2.17 -10.27
CA ALA A 58 -0.54 -1.15 -10.98
C ALA A 58 -0.46 0.24 -10.31
N LEU A 59 -0.63 0.31 -8.98
CA LEU A 59 -0.52 1.57 -8.22
C LEU A 59 0.89 2.18 -8.30
N THR A 60 1.93 1.35 -8.34
CA THR A 60 3.32 1.79 -8.49
C THR A 60 3.56 2.36 -9.89
N VAL A 61 3.07 1.68 -10.94
CA VAL A 61 3.15 2.15 -12.33
C VAL A 61 2.43 3.47 -12.48
N TYR A 62 1.19 3.58 -11.97
CA TYR A 62 0.44 4.83 -11.99
C TYR A 62 1.28 5.93 -11.34
N ALA A 63 1.76 5.76 -10.11
CA ALA A 63 2.55 6.80 -9.45
C ALA A 63 3.84 7.23 -10.19
N VAL A 64 4.44 6.37 -11.02
CA VAL A 64 5.70 6.63 -11.75
C VAL A 64 5.49 7.21 -13.16
N GLU A 65 4.46 6.77 -13.89
CA GLU A 65 4.20 7.21 -15.28
C GLU A 65 3.89 8.71 -15.39
N PHE A 66 3.46 9.37 -14.31
CA PHE A 66 3.14 10.81 -14.31
C PHE A 66 4.34 11.76 -14.26
N ARG A 67 5.57 11.25 -14.36
CA ARG A 67 6.80 12.08 -14.47
C ARG A 67 7.20 12.44 -15.89
N TYR A 68 6.56 11.89 -16.92
CA TYR A 68 6.88 12.24 -18.30
C TYR A 68 5.95 13.34 -18.84
N PRO A 69 6.49 14.48 -19.33
CA PRO A 69 5.68 15.52 -19.94
C PRO A 69 5.06 14.98 -21.24
N GLY A 70 3.78 14.59 -21.17
CA GLY A 70 3.04 14.07 -22.33
C GLY A 70 1.95 13.04 -21.97
N MET A 71 2.03 12.39 -20.81
CA MET A 71 1.03 11.40 -20.34
C MET A 71 0.39 11.91 -19.04
N ALA A 72 -0.72 12.64 -19.17
CA ALA A 72 -1.51 13.06 -18.01
C ALA A 72 -2.40 11.91 -17.54
N ALA A 73 -2.55 11.75 -16.22
CA ALA A 73 -3.53 10.82 -15.67
C ALA A 73 -4.93 11.15 -16.21
N THR A 74 -5.57 10.20 -16.90
CA THR A 74 -6.98 10.35 -17.25
C THR A 74 -7.85 10.17 -16.01
N ARG A 75 -9.09 10.66 -16.09
CA ARG A 75 -10.08 10.52 -15.00
C ARG A 75 -10.31 9.05 -14.64
N GLU A 76 -10.29 8.16 -15.63
CA GLU A 76 -10.49 6.72 -15.47
C GLU A 76 -9.34 6.09 -14.68
N ILE A 77 -8.09 6.44 -15.00
CA ILE A 77 -6.91 5.96 -14.28
C ILE A 77 -6.94 6.45 -12.83
N ALA A 78 -7.25 7.73 -12.59
CA ALA A 78 -7.34 8.27 -11.24
C ALA A 78 -8.46 7.62 -10.42
N TYR A 79 -9.60 7.33 -11.05
CA TYR A 79 -10.70 6.62 -10.40
C TYR A 79 -10.30 5.18 -10.05
N GLN A 80 -9.65 4.46 -10.97
CA GLN A 80 -9.18 3.10 -10.74
C GLN A 80 -8.14 3.05 -9.61
N ALA A 81 -7.14 3.94 -9.64
CA ALA A 81 -6.14 4.07 -8.59
C ALA A 81 -6.77 4.35 -7.22
N LEU A 82 -7.81 5.19 -7.17
CA LEU A 82 -8.53 5.46 -5.93
C LEU A 82 -9.29 4.22 -5.42
N GLN A 83 -9.98 3.50 -6.30
CA GLN A 83 -10.72 2.27 -5.93
C GLN A 83 -9.77 1.19 -5.40
N ASP A 84 -8.65 0.99 -6.07
CA ASP A 84 -7.63 0.03 -5.68
C ASP A 84 -6.96 0.42 -4.36
N CYS A 85 -6.67 1.72 -4.17
CA CYS A 85 -6.22 2.25 -2.89
C CYS A 85 -7.22 2.00 -1.77
N ILE A 86 -8.52 2.23 -1.98
CA ILE A 86 -9.54 2.02 -0.95
C ILE A 86 -9.59 0.53 -0.55
N ARG A 87 -9.59 -0.37 -1.53
CA ARG A 87 -9.64 -1.82 -1.31
C ARG A 87 -8.44 -2.31 -0.52
N VAL A 88 -7.22 -1.96 -0.96
CA VAL A 88 -5.99 -2.38 -0.28
C VAL A 88 -5.93 -1.78 1.13
N ARG A 89 -6.27 -0.49 1.29
CA ARG A 89 -6.30 0.17 2.60
C ARG A 89 -7.22 -0.54 3.59
N GLN A 90 -8.40 -0.99 3.15
CA GLN A 90 -9.33 -1.73 4.02
C GLN A 90 -8.71 -3.02 4.56
N ILE A 91 -8.04 -3.79 3.70
CA ILE A 91 -7.39 -5.05 4.07
C ILE A 91 -6.24 -4.79 5.06
N LEU A 92 -5.38 -3.82 4.75
CA LEU A 92 -4.24 -3.46 5.62
C LEU A 92 -4.71 -2.93 6.98
N ARG A 93 -5.74 -2.08 6.99
CA ARG A 93 -6.29 -1.52 8.23
C ARG A 93 -6.96 -2.59 9.09
N GLN A 94 -7.77 -3.48 8.51
CA GLN A 94 -8.37 -4.58 9.26
C GLN A 94 -7.31 -5.44 9.95
N HIS A 95 -6.16 -5.64 9.30
CA HIS A 95 -5.06 -6.36 9.92
C HIS A 95 -4.44 -5.59 11.09
N LEU A 96 -4.17 -4.30 10.93
CA LEU A 96 -3.62 -3.48 12.03
C LEU A 96 -4.58 -3.40 13.22
N ASP A 97 -5.88 -3.18 12.96
CA ASP A 97 -6.91 -3.11 14.01
C ASP A 97 -7.03 -4.47 14.74
N SER A 98 -6.81 -5.60 14.06
CA SER A 98 -6.81 -6.94 14.68
C SER A 98 -5.58 -7.23 15.55
N ILE A 99 -4.47 -6.51 15.35
CA ILE A 99 -3.25 -6.67 16.16
C ILE A 99 -3.38 -5.84 17.45
N ASP A 100 -3.92 -4.62 17.36
CA ASP A 100 -4.12 -3.69 18.48
C ASP A 100 -5.00 -4.28 19.61
N THR A 101 -5.84 -5.26 19.29
CA THR A 101 -6.67 -5.96 20.30
C THR A 101 -5.90 -7.03 21.10
N THR A 102 -4.63 -7.27 20.82
CA THR A 102 -3.82 -8.34 21.44
C THR A 102 -2.87 -7.83 22.53
N ASP A 103 -2.85 -6.53 22.82
CA ASP A 103 -2.10 -5.96 23.95
C ASP A 103 -3.01 -5.87 25.19
N GLU A 104 -3.37 -7.03 25.75
CA GLU A 104 -3.77 -7.10 27.16
C GLU A 104 -2.50 -7.37 27.98
N PRO A 105 -2.05 -6.44 28.85
CA PRO A 105 -0.96 -6.74 29.76
C PRO A 105 -1.50 -7.69 30.84
N GLN A 106 -1.35 -9.00 30.63
CA GLN A 106 -1.30 -9.93 31.75
C GLN A 106 0.05 -9.73 32.46
N GLY A 107 0.05 -8.83 33.44
CA GLY A 107 1.24 -8.48 34.20
C GLY A 107 0.91 -7.97 35.60
N SER A 108 0.68 -8.94 36.50
CA SER A 108 0.82 -8.93 37.98
C SER A 108 -0.07 -8.01 38.84
#